data_AF-A0A1W1V7I1-F1
#
_entry.id   AF-A0A1W1V7I1-F1
#
_cell.length_a   1.000
_cell.length_b   1.000
_cell.length_c   1.000
_cell.angle_alpha   90.00
_cell.angle_beta   90.00
_cell.angle_gamma   90.00
#
_symmetry.space_group_name_H-M   'P 1'
#
loop_
_entity.id
_entity.type
_entity.pdbx_description
1 polymer ?
#
loop_
_entity_poly.entity_id
_entity_poly.type
_entity_poly.pdbx_seq_one_letter_code
_entity_poly.pdbx_strand_id
1 'polypeptide(L)'
;MTPSSPHLPAVRAALLAWFDRSGRALPWRVGPEGRRDPYRVWVSEVLLQQTQVVRGQVYFERFMTAFPTVQALAAAPIEAVLKAWEGCGYYARARNLHRAAGKVVGEGLPTTYEGWLALPGVGPYTAAAVVSLTLGEARAVNDGNVRRVLARLHGEKQPTDPWVQARADDLLDPERPGAFNEAVMDLGATVCTPKVPKCPDCPVSLWCAAFQSGQPAAYPAPKVRSAVREMRAVALLLGDAREAVLERREGTLLGGLMGLPTEVVDEGETPDQALARLVTRLGARVTGELGTVTHTMTHRHVTLTVFTGVGGPGRSQVADEPLPRLDHKALELWTRREASLFGTH
;
A
#
# COMPACT_ATOMS: atom_id res chain seq x y z
N MET A 1 -13.91 -17.81 -36.18
CA MET A 1 -12.45 -17.90 -36.25
C MET A 1 -11.91 -17.75 -34.85
N THR A 2 -11.38 -18.83 -34.28
CA THR A 2 -10.67 -18.80 -33.00
C THR A 2 -9.51 -17.80 -33.12
N PRO A 3 -9.35 -16.82 -32.20
CA PRO A 3 -8.20 -15.92 -32.27
C PRO A 3 -6.94 -16.78 -32.18
N SER A 4 -6.10 -16.69 -33.22
CA SER A 4 -4.79 -17.33 -33.25
C SER A 4 -4.02 -16.95 -32.00
N SER A 5 -3.22 -17.88 -31.47
CA SER A 5 -2.29 -17.59 -30.38
C SER A 5 -1.59 -16.25 -30.64
N PRO A 6 -1.45 -15.38 -29.64
CA PRO A 6 -0.79 -14.10 -29.83
C PRO A 6 0.57 -14.34 -30.48
N HIS A 7 0.88 -13.62 -31.55
CA HIS A 7 2.20 -13.63 -32.14
C HIS A 7 3.16 -12.99 -31.15
N LEU A 8 3.64 -13.76 -30.17
CA LEU A 8 4.38 -13.28 -28.99
C LEU A 8 5.52 -12.32 -29.36
N PRO A 9 6.35 -12.58 -30.40
CA PRO A 9 7.38 -11.62 -30.81
C PRO A 9 6.82 -10.26 -31.22
N ALA A 10 5.71 -10.22 -31.97
CA ALA A 10 5.09 -8.98 -32.42
C ALA A 10 4.44 -8.22 -31.25
N VAL A 11 3.80 -8.94 -30.32
CA VAL A 11 3.24 -8.36 -29.09
C VAL A 11 4.35 -7.75 -28.24
N ARG A 12 5.47 -8.46 -28.06
CA ARG A 12 6.64 -7.97 -27.32
C ARG A 12 7.20 -6.71 -27.94
N ALA A 13 7.45 -6.73 -29.24
CA ALA A 13 7.98 -5.58 -29.98
C ALA A 13 7.06 -4.35 -29.88
N ALA A 14 5.75 -4.53 -30.08
CA ALA A 14 4.79 -3.44 -29.99
C ALA A 14 4.72 -2.82 -28.59
N LEU A 15 4.73 -3.67 -27.55
CA LEU A 15 4.67 -3.23 -26.17
C LEU A 15 5.95 -2.49 -25.74
N LEU A 16 7.13 -3.03 -26.05
CA LEU A 16 8.41 -2.38 -25.75
C LEU A 16 8.56 -1.06 -26.51
N ALA A 17 8.22 -1.03 -27.80
CA ALA A 17 8.28 0.20 -28.59
C ALA A 17 7.34 1.29 -28.03
N TRP A 18 6.15 0.90 -27.56
CA TRP A 18 5.25 1.84 -26.87
C TRP A 18 5.83 2.34 -25.56
N PHE A 19 6.44 1.46 -24.76
CA PHE A 19 7.04 1.81 -23.48
C PHE A 19 8.25 2.73 -23.65
N ASP A 20 9.08 2.51 -24.67
CA ASP A 20 10.23 3.37 -24.96
C ASP A 20 9.81 4.81 -25.27
N ARG A 21 8.59 5.02 -25.80
CA ARG A 21 8.05 6.36 -26.10
C ARG A 21 7.18 6.96 -24.98
N SER A 22 6.49 6.10 -24.23
CA SER A 22 5.38 6.50 -23.33
C SER A 22 5.65 6.17 -21.86
N GLY A 23 6.77 5.51 -21.58
CA GLY A 23 7.18 5.09 -20.25
C GLY A 23 7.28 6.28 -19.31
N ARG A 24 6.65 6.17 -18.15
CA ARG A 24 6.62 7.26 -17.17
C ARG A 24 7.99 7.48 -16.54
N ALA A 25 8.40 8.72 -16.40
CA ALA A 25 9.52 9.10 -15.53
C ALA A 25 9.05 9.02 -14.07
N LEU A 26 9.62 8.09 -13.30
CA LEU A 26 9.29 7.87 -11.89
C LEU A 26 10.58 7.86 -11.06
N PRO A 27 10.58 8.40 -9.83
CA PRO A 27 11.81 8.66 -9.07
C PRO A 27 12.58 7.39 -8.64
N TRP A 28 11.97 6.21 -8.75
CA TRP A 28 12.57 4.91 -8.49
C TRP A 28 13.08 4.18 -9.73
N ARG A 29 12.81 4.68 -10.95
CA ARG A 29 13.27 4.07 -12.21
C ARG A 29 14.72 4.39 -12.55
N VAL A 30 15.27 5.45 -11.96
CA VAL A 30 16.65 5.89 -12.12
C VAL A 30 17.24 6.11 -10.73
N GLY A 31 18.40 5.53 -10.47
CA GLY A 31 19.17 5.74 -9.25
C GLY A 31 20.14 6.91 -9.37
N PRO A 32 20.82 7.28 -8.28
CA PRO A 32 21.76 8.42 -8.24
C PRO A 32 22.89 8.31 -9.27
N GLU A 33 23.31 7.10 -9.61
CA GLU A 33 24.38 6.80 -10.57
C GLU A 33 23.87 6.62 -12.02
N GLY A 34 22.62 7.01 -12.31
CA GLY A 34 22.01 6.83 -13.64
C GLY A 34 21.56 5.40 -13.96
N ARG A 35 21.93 4.42 -13.13
CA ARG A 35 21.44 3.03 -13.17
C ARG A 35 20.39 2.77 -12.09
N ARG A 36 19.62 1.70 -12.22
CA ARG A 36 18.66 1.30 -11.19
C ARG A 36 19.39 0.83 -9.93
N ASP A 37 18.89 1.31 -8.79
CA ASP A 37 19.36 0.94 -7.46
C ASP A 37 18.39 -0.09 -6.85
N PRO A 38 18.86 -1.31 -6.50
CA PRO A 38 18.03 -2.34 -5.89
C PRO A 38 17.31 -1.89 -4.61
N TYR A 39 17.93 -1.05 -3.78
CA TYR A 39 17.30 -0.54 -2.57
C TYR A 39 16.11 0.36 -2.90
N ARG A 40 16.29 1.31 -3.84
CA ARG A 40 15.22 2.23 -4.28
C ARG A 40 14.08 1.48 -4.94
N VAL A 41 14.38 0.53 -5.82
CA VAL A 41 13.36 -0.31 -6.48
C VAL A 41 12.60 -1.11 -5.43
N TRP A 42 13.29 -1.78 -4.51
CA TRP A 42 12.65 -2.54 -3.44
C TRP A 42 11.71 -1.68 -2.59
N VAL A 43 12.16 -0.52 -2.14
CA VAL A 43 11.34 0.43 -1.37
C VAL A 43 10.10 0.86 -2.17
N SER A 44 10.25 1.21 -3.46
CA SER A 44 9.10 1.59 -4.28
C SER A 44 8.11 0.44 -4.47
N GLU A 45 8.59 -0.78 -4.71
CA GLU A 45 7.74 -1.95 -4.89
C GLU A 45 6.94 -2.23 -3.61
N VAL A 46 7.56 -2.13 -2.44
CA VAL A 46 6.86 -2.31 -1.17
C VAL A 46 5.86 -1.17 -0.93
N LEU A 47 6.22 0.09 -1.19
CA LEU A 47 5.33 1.26 -1.03
C LEU A 47 4.10 1.19 -1.96
N LEU A 48 4.27 0.73 -3.19
CA LEU A 48 3.22 0.70 -4.20
C LEU A 48 2.25 -0.47 -4.06
N GLN A 49 2.54 -1.44 -3.18
CA GLN A 49 1.55 -2.45 -2.80
C GLN A 49 0.26 -1.79 -2.31
N GLN A 50 -0.83 -1.98 -3.05
CA GLN A 50 -2.15 -1.41 -2.76
C GLN A 50 -2.16 0.12 -2.60
N THR A 51 -1.18 0.82 -3.20
CA THR A 51 -1.05 2.29 -3.13
C THR A 51 -0.97 2.87 -4.53
N GLN A 52 -1.76 3.91 -4.81
CA GLN A 52 -1.75 4.59 -6.11
C GLN A 52 -0.41 5.29 -6.35
N VAL A 53 0.12 5.21 -7.57
CA VAL A 53 1.45 5.75 -7.93
C VAL A 53 1.63 7.22 -7.56
N VAL A 54 0.61 8.05 -7.74
CA VAL A 54 0.65 9.48 -7.38
C VAL A 54 0.90 9.68 -5.88
N ARG A 55 0.24 8.90 -5.02
CA ARG A 55 0.48 8.92 -3.57
C ARG A 55 1.81 8.25 -3.22
N GLY A 56 2.16 7.19 -3.93
CA GLY A 56 3.42 6.47 -3.77
C GLY A 56 4.64 7.36 -3.97
N GLN A 57 4.60 8.32 -4.91
CA GLN A 57 5.69 9.29 -5.12
C GLN A 57 5.96 10.14 -3.88
N VAL A 58 4.91 10.73 -3.29
CA VAL A 58 5.04 11.54 -2.06
C VAL A 58 5.65 10.73 -0.92
N TYR A 59 5.17 9.48 -0.74
CA TYR A 59 5.72 8.61 0.30
C TYR A 59 7.14 8.16 0.02
N PHE A 60 7.46 7.88 -1.25
CA PHE A 60 8.79 7.48 -1.67
C PHE A 60 9.80 8.62 -1.43
N GLU A 61 9.50 9.85 -1.84
CA GLU A 61 10.37 11.01 -1.62
C GLU A 61 10.64 11.24 -0.14
N ARG A 62 9.59 11.24 0.68
CA ARG A 62 9.72 11.37 2.14
C ARG A 62 10.56 10.23 2.73
N PHE A 63 10.32 8.99 2.31
CA PHE A 63 11.03 7.83 2.82
C PHE A 63 12.50 7.83 2.42
N MET A 64 12.82 8.14 1.16
CA MET A 64 14.19 8.23 0.66
C MET A 64 14.96 9.43 1.23
N THR A 65 14.26 10.49 1.62
CA THR A 65 14.87 11.63 2.35
C THR A 65 15.29 11.19 3.76
N ALA A 66 14.43 10.47 4.47
CA ALA A 66 14.73 9.97 5.81
C ALA A 66 15.77 8.84 5.80
N PHE A 67 15.66 7.94 4.82
CA PHE A 67 16.48 6.73 4.71
C PHE A 67 17.05 6.62 3.29
N PRO A 68 18.13 7.36 2.97
CA PRO A 68 18.70 7.37 1.64
C PRO A 68 19.37 6.04 1.26
N THR A 69 19.76 5.23 2.26
CA THR A 69 20.43 3.94 2.07
C THR A 69 19.79 2.85 2.93
N VAL A 70 20.03 1.58 2.57
CA VAL A 70 19.56 0.44 3.37
C VAL A 70 20.19 0.43 4.77
N GLN A 71 21.41 0.94 4.93
CA GLN A 71 22.09 1.10 6.22
C GLN A 71 21.37 2.12 7.10
N ALA A 72 21.00 3.28 6.53
CA ALA A 72 20.24 4.29 7.24
C ALA A 72 18.88 3.76 7.69
N LEU A 73 18.19 3.01 6.83
CA LEU A 73 16.94 2.35 7.19
C LEU A 73 17.11 1.34 8.32
N ALA A 74 18.10 0.44 8.22
CA ALA A 74 18.33 -0.61 9.20
C ALA A 74 18.73 -0.07 10.58
N ALA A 75 19.51 1.02 10.62
CA ALA A 75 19.95 1.65 11.87
C ALA A 75 18.86 2.50 12.55
N ALA A 76 17.81 2.88 11.82
CA ALA A 76 16.76 3.74 12.35
C ALA A 76 15.90 3.02 13.40
N PRO A 77 15.43 3.73 14.45
CA PRO A 77 14.40 3.20 15.34
C PRO A 77 13.11 2.97 14.55
N ILE A 78 12.35 1.94 14.93
CA ILE A 78 11.14 1.54 14.19
C ILE A 78 10.08 2.64 14.17
N GLU A 79 10.02 3.46 15.22
CA GLU A 79 9.13 4.62 15.35
C GLU A 79 9.38 5.64 14.23
N ALA A 80 10.65 5.95 13.93
CA ALA A 80 11.02 6.85 12.84
C ALA A 80 10.61 6.27 11.46
N VAL A 81 10.76 4.96 11.27
CA VAL A 81 10.34 4.29 10.03
C VAL A 81 8.82 4.34 9.88
N LEU A 82 8.07 4.06 10.95
CA LEU A 82 6.60 4.15 10.95
C LEU A 82 6.13 5.59 10.72
N LYS A 83 6.87 6.58 11.22
CA LYS A 83 6.58 8.00 10.99
C LYS A 83 6.80 8.38 9.53
N ALA A 84 7.91 7.97 8.92
CA ALA A 84 8.12 8.15 7.49
C ALA A 84 7.07 7.41 6.63
N TRP A 85 6.45 6.34 7.16
CA TRP A 85 5.38 5.58 6.52
C TRP A 85 3.97 6.13 6.79
N GLU A 86 3.83 7.14 7.66
CA GLU A 86 2.55 7.64 8.16
C GLU A 86 1.60 8.02 7.01
N GLY A 87 0.37 7.49 7.06
CA GLY A 87 -0.65 7.72 6.04
C GLY A 87 -0.60 6.80 4.82
N CYS A 88 0.48 6.04 4.60
CA CYS A 88 0.58 5.07 3.50
C CYS A 88 -0.33 3.85 3.71
N GLY A 89 -0.62 3.50 4.97
CA GLY A 89 -1.43 2.32 5.32
C GLY A 89 -0.65 1.00 5.21
N TYR A 90 -1.27 -0.10 5.64
CA TYR A 90 -0.66 -1.44 5.70
C TYR A 90 0.73 -1.44 6.37
N TYR A 91 0.80 -0.95 7.60
CA TYR A 91 2.04 -0.70 8.34
C TYR A 91 2.89 -1.95 8.63
N ALA A 92 2.31 -3.16 8.49
CA ALA A 92 3.09 -4.39 8.49
C ALA A 92 4.17 -4.40 7.38
N ARG A 93 3.93 -3.72 6.24
CA ARG A 93 4.92 -3.55 5.18
C ARG A 93 6.15 -2.80 5.67
N ALA A 94 5.96 -1.67 6.36
CA ALA A 94 7.05 -0.87 6.92
C ALA A 94 7.90 -1.68 7.92
N ARG A 95 7.24 -2.41 8.82
CA ARG A 95 7.92 -3.26 9.81
C ARG A 95 8.70 -4.40 9.18
N ASN A 96 8.12 -5.05 8.17
CA ASN A 96 8.81 -6.12 7.45
C ASN A 96 9.97 -5.59 6.63
N LEU A 97 9.80 -4.44 5.95
CA LEU A 97 10.85 -3.73 5.22
C LEU A 97 12.04 -3.39 6.15
N HIS A 98 11.76 -2.85 7.34
CA HIS A 98 12.78 -2.54 8.34
C HIS A 98 13.52 -3.80 8.83
N ARG A 99 12.78 -4.87 9.17
CA ARG A 99 13.39 -6.15 9.57
C ARG A 99 14.25 -6.76 8.46
N ALA A 100 13.79 -6.69 7.21
CA ALA A 100 14.53 -7.15 6.06
C ALA A 100 15.78 -6.30 5.81
N ALA A 101 15.72 -4.98 6.02
CA ALA A 101 16.88 -4.10 5.90
C ALA A 101 17.99 -4.49 6.88
N GLY A 102 17.63 -4.86 8.12
CA GLY A 102 18.58 -5.39 9.10
C GLY A 102 19.33 -6.64 8.60
N LYS A 103 18.63 -7.57 7.96
CA LYS A 103 19.28 -8.75 7.34
C LYS A 103 20.20 -8.36 6.19
N VAL A 104 19.74 -7.46 5.31
CA VAL A 104 20.50 -7.00 4.14
C VAL A 104 21.81 -6.31 4.54
N VAL A 105 21.83 -5.56 5.66
CA VAL A 105 23.09 -4.95 6.15
C VAL A 105 24.09 -6.00 6.64
N GLY A 106 23.62 -7.10 7.24
CA GLY A 106 24.49 -8.20 7.69
C GLY A 106 24.98 -9.13 6.58
N GLU A 107 24.12 -9.42 5.60
CA GLU A 107 24.36 -10.47 4.58
C GLU A 107 24.67 -9.91 3.18
N GLY A 108 24.43 -8.61 2.97
CA GLY A 108 24.47 -7.96 1.65
C GLY A 108 23.11 -7.96 0.94
N LEU A 109 23.01 -7.15 -0.12
CA LEU A 109 21.83 -7.15 -0.99
C LEU A 109 21.77 -8.48 -1.76
N PRO A 110 20.62 -9.20 -1.76
CA PRO A 110 20.50 -10.43 -2.51
C PRO A 110 20.67 -10.20 -4.02
N THR A 111 21.32 -11.16 -4.69
CA THR A 111 21.54 -11.13 -6.14
C THR A 111 20.76 -12.22 -6.88
N THR A 112 19.83 -12.91 -6.21
CA THR A 112 19.00 -13.98 -6.78
C THR A 112 17.56 -13.83 -6.34
N TYR A 113 16.63 -14.34 -7.16
CA TYR A 113 15.20 -14.38 -6.83
C TYR A 113 14.94 -15.05 -5.47
N GLU A 114 15.57 -16.19 -5.21
CA GLU A 114 15.40 -16.96 -3.98
C GLU A 114 15.91 -16.18 -2.75
N GLY A 115 17.01 -15.43 -2.90
CA GLY A 115 17.54 -14.57 -1.86
C GLY A 115 16.59 -13.42 -1.52
N TRP A 116 15.99 -12.77 -2.53
CA TRP A 116 14.96 -11.75 -2.31
C TRP A 116 13.70 -12.34 -1.66
N LEU A 117 13.23 -13.50 -2.14
CA LEU A 117 12.04 -14.16 -1.62
C LEU A 117 12.17 -14.58 -0.15
N ALA A 118 13.39 -14.87 0.31
CA ALA A 118 13.66 -15.23 1.71
C ALA A 118 13.55 -14.04 2.69
N LEU A 119 13.50 -12.79 2.18
CA LEU A 119 13.42 -11.61 3.02
C LEU A 119 12.02 -11.41 3.62
N PRO A 120 11.90 -10.96 4.88
CA PRO A 120 10.62 -10.64 5.51
C PRO A 120 9.76 -9.69 4.67
N GLY A 121 8.53 -10.10 4.36
CA GLY A 121 7.57 -9.29 3.62
C GLY A 121 7.83 -9.16 2.12
N VAL A 122 8.85 -9.84 1.58
CA VAL A 122 9.06 -9.95 0.14
C VAL A 122 8.33 -11.19 -0.36
N GLY A 123 7.28 -10.97 -1.17
CA GLY A 123 6.56 -12.05 -1.85
C GLY A 123 7.08 -12.28 -3.28
N PRO A 124 6.51 -13.28 -4.00
CA PRO A 124 6.93 -13.64 -5.35
C PRO A 124 6.95 -12.44 -6.32
N TYR A 125 5.93 -11.57 -6.26
CA TYR A 125 5.87 -10.35 -7.07
C TYR A 125 7.07 -9.43 -6.82
N THR A 126 7.32 -9.06 -5.56
CA THR A 126 8.39 -8.11 -5.23
C THR A 126 9.76 -8.70 -5.52
N ALA A 127 9.97 -10.00 -5.27
CA ALA A 127 11.21 -10.67 -5.65
C ALA A 127 11.44 -10.62 -7.17
N ALA A 128 10.43 -11.01 -7.97
CA ALA A 128 10.51 -10.96 -9.43
C ALA A 128 10.71 -9.53 -9.96
N ALA A 129 10.03 -8.54 -9.38
CA ALA A 129 10.18 -7.14 -9.73
C ALA A 129 11.62 -6.66 -9.49
N VAL A 130 12.18 -6.88 -8.30
CA VAL A 130 13.54 -6.42 -8.00
C VAL A 130 14.57 -7.07 -8.92
N VAL A 131 14.56 -8.40 -9.09
CA VAL A 131 15.58 -9.09 -9.89
C VAL A 131 15.46 -8.78 -11.39
N SER A 132 14.24 -8.69 -11.93
CA SER A 132 14.06 -8.36 -13.35
C SER A 132 14.45 -6.91 -13.66
N LEU A 133 14.15 -5.98 -12.74
CA LEU A 133 14.42 -4.56 -12.94
C LEU A 133 15.89 -4.21 -12.69
N THR A 134 16.56 -4.89 -11.76
CA THR A 134 17.90 -4.45 -11.30
C THR A 134 19.02 -5.39 -11.71
N LEU A 135 18.72 -6.68 -11.93
CA LEU A 135 19.70 -7.72 -12.25
C LEU A 135 19.50 -8.31 -13.65
N GLY A 136 18.42 -7.94 -14.35
CA GLY A 136 18.11 -8.45 -15.68
C GLY A 136 17.66 -9.92 -15.69
N GLU A 137 17.28 -10.48 -14.53
CA GLU A 137 16.79 -11.86 -14.48
C GLU A 137 15.43 -11.97 -15.17
N ALA A 138 15.29 -12.91 -16.10
CA ALA A 138 14.06 -13.11 -16.87
C ALA A 138 12.95 -13.76 -16.04
N ARG A 139 12.34 -12.96 -15.16
CA ARG A 139 11.16 -13.35 -14.36
C ARG A 139 10.02 -12.38 -14.53
N ALA A 140 8.85 -12.89 -14.89
CA ALA A 140 7.68 -12.05 -15.10
C ALA A 140 7.04 -11.69 -13.76
N VAL A 141 6.57 -10.44 -13.66
CA VAL A 141 5.80 -9.98 -12.50
C VAL A 141 4.31 -10.29 -12.67
N ASN A 142 3.63 -10.58 -11.57
CA ASN A 142 2.18 -10.81 -11.55
C ASN A 142 1.51 -9.90 -10.51
N ASP A 143 1.13 -8.70 -10.95
CA ASP A 143 0.31 -7.77 -10.16
C ASP A 143 -1.13 -7.67 -10.70
N GLY A 144 -1.95 -6.82 -10.08
CA GLY A 144 -3.31 -6.57 -10.54
C GLY A 144 -3.41 -5.94 -11.94
N ASN A 145 -2.38 -5.23 -12.39
CA ASN A 145 -2.32 -4.66 -13.74
C ASN A 145 -2.02 -5.73 -14.79
N VAL A 146 -0.96 -6.52 -14.58
CA VAL A 146 -0.55 -7.63 -15.44
C VAL A 146 -1.67 -8.65 -15.57
N ARG A 147 -2.26 -9.07 -14.45
CA ARG A 147 -3.43 -9.96 -14.42
C ARG A 147 -4.55 -9.46 -15.33
N ARG A 148 -4.88 -8.17 -15.27
CA ARG A 148 -5.97 -7.59 -16.07
C ARG A 148 -5.61 -7.52 -17.55
N VAL A 149 -4.38 -7.11 -17.87
CA VAL A 149 -3.87 -7.06 -19.25
C VAL A 149 -3.91 -8.45 -19.88
N LEU A 150 -3.36 -9.46 -19.19
CA LEU A 150 -3.32 -10.84 -19.70
C LEU A 150 -4.71 -11.45 -19.81
N ALA A 151 -5.57 -11.25 -18.80
CA ALA A 151 -6.96 -11.68 -18.86
C ALA A 151 -7.69 -11.13 -20.10
N ARG A 152 -7.48 -9.85 -20.42
CA ARG A 152 -8.08 -9.22 -21.61
C ARG A 152 -7.44 -9.66 -22.91
N LEU A 153 -6.11 -9.80 -22.94
CA LEU A 153 -5.39 -10.25 -24.12
C LEU A 153 -5.89 -11.63 -24.56
N HIS A 154 -6.06 -12.54 -23.61
CA HIS A 154 -6.49 -13.92 -23.86
C HIS A 154 -8.00 -14.15 -23.78
N GLY A 155 -8.80 -13.16 -23.35
CA GLY A 155 -10.24 -13.34 -23.15
C GLY A 155 -10.59 -14.28 -21.98
N GLU A 156 -9.75 -14.33 -20.96
CA GLU A 156 -9.93 -15.15 -19.76
C GLU A 156 -10.74 -14.39 -18.69
N LYS A 157 -11.90 -14.94 -18.31
CA LYS A 157 -12.80 -14.29 -17.33
C LYS A 157 -12.41 -14.59 -15.90
N GLN A 158 -11.86 -15.77 -15.62
CA GLN A 158 -11.55 -16.23 -14.26
C GLN A 158 -10.09 -16.67 -14.15
N PRO A 159 -9.14 -15.76 -14.41
CA PRO A 159 -7.72 -16.12 -14.39
C PRO A 159 -7.30 -16.57 -12.98
N THR A 160 -6.68 -17.74 -12.85
CA THR A 160 -6.04 -18.20 -11.60
C THR A 160 -4.64 -17.62 -11.47
N ASP A 161 -4.06 -17.54 -10.26
CA ASP A 161 -2.67 -17.06 -10.11
C ASP A 161 -1.66 -17.88 -10.95
N PRO A 162 -1.71 -19.22 -10.99
CA PRO A 162 -0.83 -20.02 -11.85
C PRO A 162 -1.03 -19.74 -13.35
N TRP A 163 -2.28 -19.54 -13.78
CA TRP A 163 -2.57 -19.20 -15.19
C TRP A 163 -1.96 -17.84 -15.56
N VAL A 164 -2.11 -16.83 -14.68
CA VAL A 164 -1.54 -15.50 -14.95
C VAL A 164 -0.02 -15.57 -15.00
N GLN A 165 0.60 -16.27 -14.05
CA GLN A 165 2.06 -16.41 -14.03
C GLN A 165 2.56 -17.10 -15.30
N ALA A 166 1.97 -18.23 -15.70
CA ALA A 166 2.37 -18.93 -16.92
C ALA A 166 2.26 -18.05 -18.17
N ARG A 167 1.16 -17.28 -18.31
CA ARG A 167 1.01 -16.34 -19.44
C ARG A 167 1.97 -15.15 -19.37
N ALA A 168 2.31 -14.69 -18.16
CA ALA A 168 3.28 -13.63 -17.98
C ALA A 168 4.69 -14.11 -18.37
N ASP A 169 5.08 -15.31 -17.95
CA ASP A 169 6.36 -15.92 -18.28
C ASP A 169 6.47 -16.22 -19.79
N ASP A 170 5.40 -16.77 -20.40
CA ASP A 170 5.34 -16.99 -21.86
C ASP A 170 5.51 -15.68 -22.64
N LEU A 171 4.93 -14.59 -22.15
CA LEU A 171 4.92 -13.31 -22.84
C LEU A 171 6.19 -12.47 -22.60
N LEU A 172 6.90 -12.69 -21.49
CA LEU A 172 8.09 -11.95 -21.10
C LEU A 172 9.14 -11.90 -22.21
N ASP A 173 9.71 -10.72 -22.43
CA ASP A 173 10.89 -10.58 -23.27
C ASP A 173 12.16 -10.95 -22.46
N PRO A 174 12.93 -11.98 -22.84
CA PRO A 174 14.09 -12.43 -22.08
C PRO A 174 15.30 -11.49 -22.21
N GLU A 175 15.36 -10.65 -23.24
CA GLU A 175 16.47 -9.71 -23.45
C GLU A 175 16.25 -8.40 -22.68
N ARG A 176 14.99 -8.01 -22.47
CA ARG A 176 14.61 -6.78 -21.76
C ARG A 176 13.57 -7.03 -20.65
N PRO A 177 13.79 -7.96 -19.70
CA PRO A 177 12.73 -8.41 -18.78
C PRO A 177 12.23 -7.29 -17.86
N GLY A 178 13.12 -6.44 -17.34
CA GLY A 178 12.73 -5.30 -16.51
C GLY A 178 11.86 -4.27 -17.26
N ALA A 179 12.30 -3.88 -18.47
CA ALA A 179 11.53 -2.95 -19.30
C ALA A 179 10.18 -3.56 -19.73
N PHE A 180 10.16 -4.86 -20.02
CA PHE A 180 8.95 -5.57 -20.37
C PHE A 180 7.93 -5.60 -19.22
N ASN A 181 8.38 -5.98 -18.02
CA ASN A 181 7.54 -5.99 -16.83
C ASN A 181 6.91 -4.62 -16.57
N GLU A 182 7.71 -3.56 -16.63
CA GLU A 182 7.19 -2.19 -16.50
C GLU A 182 6.26 -1.78 -17.62
N ALA A 183 6.51 -2.21 -18.85
CA ALA A 183 5.62 -1.92 -19.98
C ALA A 183 4.23 -2.52 -19.76
N VAL A 184 4.14 -3.77 -19.29
CA VAL A 184 2.84 -4.39 -18.97
C VAL A 184 2.16 -3.66 -17.79
N MET A 185 2.92 -3.32 -16.74
CA MET A 185 2.39 -2.58 -15.59
C MET A 185 1.88 -1.19 -15.99
N ASP A 186 2.65 -0.42 -16.77
CA ASP A 186 2.28 0.91 -17.26
C ASP A 186 1.07 0.83 -18.20
N LEU A 187 1.02 -0.18 -19.09
CA LEU A 187 -0.12 -0.42 -19.96
C LEU A 187 -1.38 -0.62 -19.14
N GLY A 188 -1.33 -1.50 -18.14
CA GLY A 188 -2.46 -1.73 -17.23
C GLY A 188 -2.86 -0.47 -16.47
N ALA A 189 -1.89 0.30 -15.98
CA ALA A 189 -2.15 1.50 -15.19
C ALA A 189 -2.77 2.66 -15.98
N THR A 190 -2.40 2.82 -17.26
CA THR A 190 -2.67 4.06 -18.02
C THR A 190 -3.59 3.90 -19.23
N VAL A 191 -3.61 2.72 -19.85
CA VAL A 191 -4.36 2.44 -21.09
C VAL A 191 -5.42 1.37 -20.84
N CYS A 192 -5.00 0.18 -20.40
CA CYS A 192 -5.86 -0.96 -20.12
C CYS A 192 -6.49 -0.85 -18.71
N THR A 193 -7.18 0.26 -18.44
CA THR A 193 -7.72 0.59 -17.11
C THR A 193 -8.94 -0.29 -16.75
N PRO A 194 -9.29 -0.44 -15.46
CA PRO A 194 -10.35 -1.36 -15.03
C PRO A 194 -11.73 -1.09 -15.64
N LYS A 195 -12.17 0.17 -15.68
CA LYS A 195 -13.55 0.52 -16.08
C LYS A 195 -13.68 0.92 -17.55
N VAL A 196 -12.84 1.85 -18.01
CA VAL A 196 -12.92 2.45 -19.35
C VAL A 196 -11.54 2.31 -20.01
N PRO A 197 -11.18 1.12 -20.53
CA PRO A 197 -9.91 0.93 -21.20
C PRO A 197 -9.86 1.71 -22.52
N LYS A 198 -8.71 2.32 -22.80
CA LYS A 198 -8.45 3.06 -24.04
C LYS A 198 -7.99 2.10 -25.13
N CYS A 199 -8.83 1.15 -25.51
CA CYS A 199 -8.47 0.08 -26.45
C CYS A 199 -7.94 0.58 -27.81
N PRO A 200 -8.48 1.66 -28.41
CA PRO A 200 -7.92 2.22 -29.65
C PRO A 200 -6.46 2.69 -29.51
N ASP A 201 -6.06 3.15 -28.32
CA ASP A 201 -4.70 3.61 -28.03
C ASP A 201 -3.75 2.47 -27.58
N CYS A 202 -4.28 1.25 -27.44
CA CYS A 202 -3.54 0.12 -26.90
C CYS A 202 -2.61 -0.48 -27.97
N PRO A 203 -1.29 -0.58 -27.71
CA PRO A 203 -0.30 -1.08 -28.68
C PRO A 203 -0.50 -2.55 -29.04
N VAL A 204 -1.26 -3.29 -28.23
CA VAL A 204 -1.52 -4.73 -28.40
C VAL A 204 -2.98 -5.04 -28.69
N SER A 205 -3.79 -4.02 -29.04
CA SER A 205 -5.23 -4.17 -29.30
C SER A 205 -5.54 -5.15 -30.44
N LEU A 206 -4.68 -5.19 -31.47
CA LEU A 206 -4.81 -6.10 -32.62
C LEU A 206 -4.92 -7.57 -32.19
N TRP A 207 -4.22 -7.97 -31.13
CA TRP A 207 -4.18 -9.34 -30.61
C TRP A 207 -5.10 -9.56 -29.40
N CYS A 208 -5.90 -8.56 -29.00
CA CYS A 208 -6.68 -8.62 -27.76
C CYS A 208 -8.07 -9.23 -27.98
N ALA A 209 -8.27 -10.46 -27.47
CA ALA A 209 -9.56 -11.15 -27.55
C ALA A 209 -10.70 -10.37 -26.87
N ALA A 210 -10.42 -9.73 -25.73
CA ALA A 210 -11.44 -8.95 -25.04
C ALA A 210 -11.84 -7.68 -25.81
N PHE A 211 -10.92 -7.07 -26.57
CA PHE A 211 -11.27 -5.96 -27.46
C PHE A 211 -12.11 -6.43 -28.65
N GLN A 212 -11.72 -7.55 -29.28
CA GLN A 212 -12.47 -8.17 -30.37
C GLN A 212 -13.89 -8.61 -29.95
N SER A 213 -14.08 -8.93 -28.66
CA SER A 213 -15.41 -9.26 -28.11
C SER A 213 -16.37 -8.06 -28.01
N GLY A 214 -15.87 -6.83 -28.15
CA GLY A 214 -16.62 -5.59 -27.92
C GLY A 214 -16.88 -5.27 -26.43
N GLN A 215 -16.49 -6.14 -25.50
CA GLN A 215 -16.75 -5.96 -24.05
C GLN A 215 -15.47 -6.14 -23.21
N PRO A 216 -14.42 -5.32 -23.41
CA PRO A 216 -13.15 -5.49 -22.69
C PRO A 216 -13.27 -5.34 -21.16
N ALA A 217 -14.24 -4.57 -20.67
CA ALA A 217 -14.50 -4.39 -19.25
C ALA A 217 -15.09 -5.63 -18.55
N ALA A 218 -15.57 -6.62 -19.31
CA ALA A 218 -16.06 -7.89 -18.76
C ALA A 218 -14.92 -8.85 -18.34
N TYR A 219 -13.66 -8.48 -18.60
CA TYR A 219 -12.47 -9.28 -18.32
C TYR A 219 -11.47 -8.52 -17.44
N PRO A 220 -10.93 -9.14 -16.37
CA PRO A 220 -11.47 -10.35 -15.74
C PRO A 220 -12.85 -10.07 -15.12
N ALA A 221 -13.64 -11.13 -14.89
CA ALA A 221 -14.91 -10.99 -14.19
C ALA A 221 -14.68 -10.44 -12.77
N PRO A 222 -15.59 -9.60 -12.23
CA PRO A 222 -15.47 -9.08 -10.88
C PRO A 222 -15.37 -10.20 -9.84
N LYS A 223 -14.41 -10.09 -8.91
CA LYS A 223 -14.34 -10.99 -7.75
C LYS A 223 -15.45 -10.62 -6.77
N VAL A 224 -16.15 -11.63 -6.23
CA VAL A 224 -17.02 -11.47 -5.07
C VAL A 224 -16.17 -10.99 -3.90
N ARG A 225 -16.55 -9.88 -3.27
CA ARG A 225 -15.85 -9.34 -2.10
C ARG A 225 -16.43 -9.95 -0.83
N SER A 226 -15.57 -10.33 0.11
CA SER A 226 -16.01 -10.70 1.46
C SER A 226 -16.74 -9.53 2.12
N ALA A 227 -17.71 -9.83 2.98
CA ALA A 227 -18.36 -8.82 3.81
C ALA A 227 -17.32 -8.05 4.64
N VAL A 228 -17.52 -6.73 4.75
CA VAL A 228 -16.69 -5.86 5.60
C VAL A 228 -17.14 -6.09 7.05
N ARG A 229 -16.19 -6.30 7.96
CA ARG A 229 -16.50 -6.46 9.39
C ARG A 229 -16.69 -5.08 10.04
N GLU A 230 -17.87 -4.87 10.62
CA GLU A 230 -18.15 -3.70 11.45
C GLU A 230 -17.43 -3.82 12.80
N MET A 231 -16.84 -2.71 13.25
CA MET A 231 -16.17 -2.58 14.54
C MET A 231 -16.54 -1.25 15.17
N ARG A 232 -17.09 -1.29 16.38
CA ARG A 232 -17.39 -0.11 17.18
C ARG A 232 -16.35 -0.01 18.29
N ALA A 233 -15.92 1.20 18.59
CA ALA A 233 -14.96 1.46 19.65
C ALA A 233 -15.21 2.84 20.26
N VAL A 234 -14.71 3.05 21.47
CA VAL A 234 -14.62 4.35 22.12
C VAL A 234 -13.17 4.77 22.26
N ALA A 235 -12.89 6.07 22.16
CA ALA A 235 -11.60 6.67 22.42
C ALA A 235 -11.71 7.74 23.51
N LEU A 236 -10.62 7.93 24.27
CA LEU A 236 -10.52 9.02 25.24
C LEU A 236 -9.33 9.93 24.91
N LEU A 237 -9.63 11.17 24.56
CA LEU A 237 -8.66 12.24 24.41
C LEU A 237 -8.36 12.88 25.77
N LEU A 238 -7.13 12.69 26.25
CA LEU A 238 -6.59 13.29 27.48
C LEU A 238 -5.46 14.25 27.11
N GLY A 239 -5.77 15.55 27.02
CA GLY A 239 -4.88 16.56 26.44
C GLY A 239 -5.55 17.27 25.26
N ASP A 240 -4.78 17.56 24.22
CA ASP A 240 -5.24 18.28 23.02
C ASP A 240 -4.61 17.70 21.73
N ALA A 241 -4.72 18.42 20.62
CA ALA A 241 -4.19 17.99 19.32
C ALA A 241 -2.65 18.04 19.22
N ARG A 242 -1.97 18.69 20.16
CA ARG A 242 -0.50 18.83 20.21
C ARG A 242 0.12 17.87 21.22
N GLU A 243 -0.47 17.76 22.40
CA GLU A 243 0.02 16.89 23.47
C GLU A 243 -1.13 16.06 24.06
N ALA A 244 -1.04 14.73 23.92
CA ALA A 244 -2.08 13.81 24.35
C ALA A 244 -1.49 12.55 24.98
N VAL A 245 -2.28 11.88 25.83
CA VAL A 245 -2.02 10.49 26.19
C VAL A 245 -2.16 9.63 24.94
N LEU A 246 -1.14 8.84 24.64
CA LEU A 246 -1.09 7.93 23.50
C LEU A 246 -0.63 6.54 23.95
N GLU A 247 -1.21 5.51 23.34
CA GLU A 247 -0.86 4.10 23.60
C GLU A 247 -0.36 3.42 22.35
N ARG A 248 0.66 2.58 22.50
CA ARG A 248 1.10 1.69 21.42
C ARG A 248 0.03 0.63 21.19
N ARG A 249 -0.48 0.55 19.97
CA ARG A 249 -1.45 -0.48 19.56
C ARG A 249 -0.73 -1.81 19.37
N GLU A 250 -1.30 -2.87 19.93
CA GLU A 250 -0.82 -4.25 19.76
C GLU A 250 -1.61 -5.03 18.70
N GLY A 251 -1.05 -6.13 18.22
CA GLY A 251 -1.72 -7.06 17.31
C GLY A 251 -1.71 -6.66 15.83
N THR A 252 -2.67 -7.18 15.06
CA THR A 252 -2.66 -7.08 13.59
C THR A 252 -3.24 -5.74 13.08
N LEU A 253 -4.20 -5.17 13.78
CA LEU A 253 -4.86 -3.93 13.39
C LEU A 253 -4.05 -2.73 13.88
N LEU A 254 -3.43 -2.00 12.94
CA LEU A 254 -2.65 -0.79 13.23
C LEU A 254 -1.50 -1.02 14.24
N GLY A 255 -1.09 -2.28 14.45
CA GLY A 255 -0.10 -2.63 15.47
C GLY A 255 1.23 -1.95 15.27
N GLY A 256 1.88 -1.58 16.37
CA GLY A 256 3.14 -0.85 16.43
C GLY A 256 3.01 0.68 16.33
N LEU A 257 1.85 1.20 15.91
CA LEU A 257 1.56 2.64 15.89
C LEU A 257 1.09 3.13 17.25
N MET A 258 1.23 4.43 17.45
CA MET A 258 0.59 5.12 18.56
C MET A 258 -0.84 5.53 18.18
N GLY A 259 -1.70 5.65 19.17
CA GLY A 259 -3.05 6.19 18.99
C GLY A 259 -3.63 6.65 20.32
N LEU A 260 -4.79 7.31 20.25
CA LEU A 260 -5.56 7.60 21.45
C LEU A 260 -5.89 6.27 22.16
N PRO A 261 -5.92 6.26 23.50
CA PRO A 261 -6.43 5.12 24.25
C PRO A 261 -7.83 4.74 23.73
N THR A 262 -8.02 3.48 23.38
CA THR A 262 -9.28 2.97 22.82
C THR A 262 -9.71 1.67 23.48
N GLU A 263 -11.02 1.48 23.60
CA GLU A 263 -11.65 0.19 23.89
C GLU A 263 -12.63 -0.20 22.79
N VAL A 264 -12.62 -1.47 22.42
CA VAL A 264 -13.63 -2.02 21.50
C VAL A 264 -14.95 -2.15 22.24
N VAL A 265 -16.06 -1.86 21.58
CA VAL A 265 -17.39 -2.16 22.09
C VAL A 265 -17.72 -3.60 21.71
N ASP A 266 -17.75 -4.48 22.70
CA ASP A 266 -17.98 -5.91 22.50
C ASP A 266 -19.43 -6.21 22.09
N GLU A 267 -19.68 -7.43 21.66
CA GLU A 267 -21.04 -7.88 21.33
C GLU A 267 -21.91 -7.89 22.60
N GLY A 268 -23.09 -7.29 22.51
CA GLY A 268 -23.98 -7.09 23.66
C GLY A 268 -23.59 -5.93 24.60
N GLU A 269 -22.48 -5.24 24.32
CA GLU A 269 -22.02 -4.10 25.12
C GLU A 269 -22.49 -2.75 24.57
N THR A 270 -22.73 -1.80 25.48
CA THR A 270 -22.99 -0.38 25.17
C THR A 270 -21.69 0.44 25.11
N PRO A 271 -21.64 1.55 24.35
CA PRO A 271 -20.49 2.46 24.35
C PRO A 271 -20.09 2.97 25.75
N ASP A 272 -21.07 3.22 26.62
CA ASP A 272 -20.81 3.71 27.98
C ASP A 272 -20.10 2.67 28.85
N GLN A 273 -20.42 1.39 28.68
CA GLN A 273 -19.72 0.29 29.37
C GLN A 273 -18.26 0.20 28.91
N ALA A 274 -18.02 0.25 27.59
CA ALA A 274 -16.66 0.25 27.04
C ALA A 274 -15.88 1.49 27.51
N LEU A 275 -16.53 2.66 27.59
CA LEU A 275 -15.94 3.89 28.11
C LEU A 275 -15.59 3.77 29.60
N ALA A 276 -16.46 3.17 30.42
CA ALA A 276 -16.19 2.94 31.83
C ALA A 276 -14.95 2.04 32.04
N ARG A 277 -14.78 0.99 31.22
CA ARG A 277 -13.56 0.17 31.22
C ARG A 277 -12.33 1.00 30.88
N LEU A 278 -12.39 1.80 29.81
CA LEU A 278 -11.30 2.67 29.37
C LEU A 278 -10.88 3.67 30.45
N VAL A 279 -11.84 4.34 31.06
CA VAL A 279 -11.63 5.35 32.10
C VAL A 279 -11.01 4.72 33.34
N THR A 280 -11.50 3.55 33.76
CA THR A 280 -10.95 2.79 34.89
C THR A 280 -9.51 2.37 34.61
N ARG A 281 -9.24 1.83 33.41
CA ARG A 281 -7.91 1.39 32.99
C ARG A 281 -6.87 2.51 33.00
N LEU A 282 -7.30 3.73 32.66
CA LEU A 282 -6.41 4.90 32.59
C LEU A 282 -6.34 5.69 33.91
N GLY A 283 -7.25 5.46 34.86
CA GLY A 283 -7.38 6.35 36.03
C GLY A 283 -7.76 7.78 35.62
N ALA A 284 -8.61 7.91 34.60
CA ALA A 284 -9.02 9.20 34.05
C ALA A 284 -10.44 9.59 34.52
N ARG A 285 -10.90 10.78 34.11
CA ARG A 285 -12.29 11.23 34.26
C ARG A 285 -12.79 11.87 32.97
N VAL A 286 -13.96 11.46 32.51
CA VAL A 286 -14.60 12.01 31.31
C VAL A 286 -15.15 13.42 31.58
N THR A 287 -14.94 14.33 30.64
CA THR A 287 -15.45 15.71 30.67
C THR A 287 -16.52 15.98 29.62
N GLY A 288 -16.65 15.12 28.60
CA GLY A 288 -17.75 15.17 27.63
C GLY A 288 -17.46 14.39 26.35
N GLU A 289 -18.49 14.16 25.56
CA GLU A 289 -18.36 13.60 24.21
C GLU A 289 -17.87 14.67 23.23
N LEU A 290 -16.94 14.27 22.36
CA LEU A 290 -16.38 15.12 21.32
C LEU A 290 -17.01 14.86 19.94
N GLY A 291 -17.43 13.62 19.69
CA GLY A 291 -18.15 13.21 18.49
C GLY A 291 -17.69 11.86 17.96
N THR A 292 -18.17 11.47 16.79
CA THR A 292 -17.88 10.16 16.18
C THR A 292 -17.11 10.30 14.88
N VAL A 293 -16.10 9.45 14.66
CA VAL A 293 -15.37 9.32 13.40
C VAL A 293 -15.52 7.93 12.80
N THR A 294 -15.60 7.86 11.48
CA THR A 294 -15.61 6.59 10.75
C THR A 294 -14.36 6.42 9.88
N HIS A 295 -13.87 5.18 9.80
CA HIS A 295 -12.71 4.83 9.00
C HIS A 295 -12.85 3.44 8.37
N THR A 296 -12.85 3.39 7.04
CA THR A 296 -12.92 2.13 6.28
C THR A 296 -11.53 1.67 5.87
N MET A 297 -11.21 0.43 6.21
CA MET A 297 -10.07 -0.34 5.72
C MET A 297 -10.58 -1.48 4.83
N THR A 298 -9.68 -2.26 4.21
CA THR A 298 -10.07 -3.32 3.25
C THR A 298 -11.08 -4.33 3.81
N HIS A 299 -10.94 -4.72 5.08
CA HIS A 299 -11.76 -5.76 5.69
C HIS A 299 -12.55 -5.27 6.91
N ARG A 300 -12.44 -4.00 7.27
CA ARG A 300 -13.06 -3.45 8.48
C ARG A 300 -13.61 -2.05 8.25
N HIS A 301 -14.78 -1.80 8.83
CA HIS A 301 -15.31 -0.46 9.01
C HIS A 301 -15.29 -0.15 10.50
N VAL A 302 -14.54 0.89 10.87
CA VAL A 302 -14.38 1.29 12.28
C VAL A 302 -15.22 2.54 12.52
N THR A 303 -16.14 2.45 13.48
CA THR A 303 -16.84 3.60 14.06
C THR A 303 -16.26 3.85 15.44
N LEU A 304 -15.67 5.02 15.63
CA LEU A 304 -14.98 5.41 16.85
C LEU A 304 -15.66 6.64 17.47
N THR A 305 -16.26 6.47 18.64
CA THR A 305 -16.83 7.59 19.42
C THR A 305 -15.76 8.14 20.35
N VAL A 306 -15.47 9.44 20.23
CA VAL A 306 -14.37 10.10 20.91
C VAL A 306 -14.91 10.92 22.06
N PHE A 307 -14.36 10.70 23.25
CA PHE A 307 -14.63 11.45 24.46
C PHE A 307 -13.42 12.29 24.85
N THR A 308 -13.65 13.34 25.62
CA THR A 308 -12.61 14.16 26.26
C THR A 308 -12.56 13.85 27.75
N GLY A 309 -11.38 13.98 28.35
CA GLY A 309 -11.21 13.79 29.77
C GLY A 309 -9.98 14.46 30.35
N VAL A 310 -9.82 14.29 31.66
CA VAL A 310 -8.67 14.74 32.45
C VAL A 310 -8.11 13.59 33.29
N GLY A 311 -6.89 13.77 33.81
CA GLY A 311 -6.14 12.70 34.47
C GLY A 311 -5.42 11.81 33.47
N GLY A 312 -5.16 10.56 33.86
CA GLY A 312 -4.45 9.59 33.03
C GLY A 312 -2.92 9.57 33.23
N PRO A 313 -2.23 8.68 32.50
CA PRO A 313 -0.77 8.58 32.50
C PRO A 313 -0.12 9.78 31.77
N GLY A 314 1.20 9.72 31.60
CA GLY A 314 1.97 10.76 30.90
C GLY A 314 1.50 11.00 29.46
N ARG A 315 1.70 12.23 28.99
CA ARG A 315 1.36 12.64 27.62
C ARG A 315 2.61 12.64 26.74
N SER A 316 2.39 12.51 25.44
CA SER A 316 3.40 12.62 24.39
C SER A 316 3.06 13.75 23.44
N GLN A 317 4.08 14.31 22.79
CA GLN A 317 3.90 15.22 21.66
C GLN A 317 3.36 14.43 20.47
N VAL A 318 2.13 14.74 20.06
CA VAL A 318 1.40 14.04 18.99
C VAL A 318 2.16 14.10 17.67
N ALA A 319 2.86 15.21 17.41
CA ALA A 319 3.63 15.43 16.18
C ALA A 319 4.79 14.44 16.02
N ASP A 320 5.37 13.97 17.13
CA ASP A 320 6.55 13.10 17.12
C ASP A 320 6.18 11.62 16.94
N GLU A 321 4.92 11.28 17.19
CA GLU A 321 4.46 9.90 17.19
C GLU A 321 3.90 9.46 15.83
N PRO A 322 4.07 8.19 15.43
CA PRO A 322 3.48 7.65 14.21
C PRO A 322 2.02 7.26 14.45
N LEU A 323 1.09 8.08 13.95
CA LEU A 323 -0.35 7.86 14.11
C LEU A 323 -0.99 7.33 12.82
N PRO A 324 -2.03 6.49 12.91
CA PRO A 324 -2.83 6.14 11.76
C PRO A 324 -3.84 7.26 11.43
N ARG A 325 -4.37 7.26 10.21
CA ARG A 325 -5.40 8.21 9.79
C ARG A 325 -6.66 8.21 10.67
N LEU A 326 -6.96 7.10 11.35
CA LEU A 326 -8.09 7.03 12.27
C LEU A 326 -7.91 8.01 13.44
N ASP A 327 -6.74 8.03 14.05
CA ASP A 327 -6.42 8.88 15.19
C ASP A 327 -6.27 10.35 14.77
N HIS A 328 -5.69 10.63 13.59
CA HIS A 328 -5.68 11.98 13.01
C HIS A 328 -7.11 12.56 12.88
N LYS A 329 -8.06 11.78 12.37
CA LYS A 329 -9.47 12.20 12.30
C LYS A 329 -10.09 12.47 13.68
N ALA A 330 -9.70 11.69 14.69
CA ALA A 330 -10.19 11.89 16.06
C ALA A 330 -9.67 13.20 16.65
N LEU A 331 -8.38 13.51 16.45
CA LEU A 331 -7.75 14.76 16.87
C LEU A 331 -8.29 15.99 16.12
N GLU A 332 -8.68 15.82 14.85
CA GLU A 332 -9.37 16.88 14.08
C GLU A 332 -10.72 17.28 14.69
N LEU A 333 -11.42 16.39 15.40
CA LEU A 333 -12.64 16.76 16.12
C LEU A 333 -12.34 17.81 17.20
N TRP A 334 -11.24 17.64 17.93
CA TRP A 334 -10.81 18.59 18.96
C TRP A 334 -10.43 19.93 18.35
N THR A 335 -9.64 19.90 17.28
CA THR A 335 -9.20 21.11 16.57
C THR A 335 -10.40 21.91 16.07
N ARG A 336 -11.44 21.25 15.52
CA ARG A 336 -12.69 21.93 15.10
C ARG A 336 -13.44 22.54 16.29
N ARG A 337 -13.52 21.83 17.41
CA ARG A 337 -14.17 22.33 18.63
C ARG A 337 -13.45 23.57 19.17
N GLU A 338 -12.12 23.55 19.27
CA GLU A 338 -11.35 24.74 19.67
C GLU A 338 -11.57 25.91 18.72
N ALA A 339 -11.51 25.69 17.41
CA ALA A 339 -11.76 26.75 16.43
C ALA A 339 -13.17 27.36 16.60
N SER A 340 -14.18 26.56 16.95
CA SER A 340 -15.54 27.04 17.22
C SER A 340 -15.67 27.83 18.53
N LEU A 341 -14.81 27.57 19.52
CA LEU A 341 -14.79 28.29 20.80
C LEU A 341 -14.05 29.63 20.72
N PHE A 342 -13.06 29.74 19.80
CA PHE A 342 -12.25 30.95 19.61
C PHE A 342 -12.60 31.73 18.33
N GLY A 343 -13.54 31.24 17.52
CA GLY A 343 -14.10 31.95 16.38
C GLY A 343 -15.06 33.04 16.82
N THR A 344 -14.58 34.30 16.82
CA THR A 344 -15.40 35.51 16.89
C THR A 344 -16.47 35.53 15.79
N HIS A 345 -17.70 35.86 16.19
CA HIS A 345 -18.78 36.29 15.29
C HIS A 345 -18.38 37.47 14.40
#